data_AF-A0A0A8ZAY5-F1
#
_entry.id   AF-A0A0A8ZAY5-F1
#
_cell.length_a   1.000
_cell.length_b   1.000
_cell.length_c   1.000
_cell.angle_alpha   90.00
_cell.angle_beta   90.00
_cell.angle_gamma   90.00
#
_symmetry.space_group_name_H-M   'P 1'
#
loop_
_entity.id
_entity.type
_entity.pdbx_description
1 polymer ?
#
loop_
_entity_poly.entity_id
_entity_poly.type
_entity_poly.pdbx_seq_one_letter_code
_entity_poly.pdbx_strand_id
1 'polypeptide(L)'
;MPELQAMEEIKRTAVHLFFQGLAESREAVYQKIIPIARKVRDCYADAGALAGITDDEFATMMLVDGCFLVQFIYAAITITIDTREETASLLRSIIHPHFRGIMRDIMLLENQIPWPVIEFLMSLRHLPMGKFIGIMASRLHGGVSKETFGVDIDESYKPSHLLCFIRFYTAGRGRVVRGAPRYSGDTLSFSTSAAELAEMGIKLKASKTAHFSDMNMVKGPFFAKLSLPPLHLDIINACWLVNMAAFEMCTEAYWADECFVNSYLRVLSQLMNRKDDVRELRVKRIVGGSSDKQTLELFVGLAPNLSEGLAYFRIIIGLENYKHKRRVWISIYRFLYNNAKTIATVLSAIGVLVGIFRALYSLKEH
;
A
#
# COMPACT_ATOMS: atom_id res chain seq x y z
N MET A 1 -1.32 14.92 -29.95
CA MET A 1 -0.03 15.09 -29.24
C MET A 1 0.92 13.97 -29.66
N PRO A 2 2.19 14.26 -29.99
CA PRO A 2 3.18 13.26 -30.40
C PRO A 2 3.38 12.12 -29.39
N GLU A 3 3.28 12.40 -28.10
CA GLU A 3 3.40 11.38 -27.03
C GLU A 3 2.27 10.34 -27.04
N LEU A 4 1.05 10.74 -27.41
CA LEU A 4 -0.07 9.81 -27.58
C LEU A 4 0.15 8.89 -28.78
N GLN A 5 0.73 9.40 -29.86
CA GLN A 5 1.03 8.58 -31.06
C GLN A 5 2.11 7.53 -30.78
N ALA A 6 3.14 7.89 -30.01
CA ALA A 6 4.19 6.94 -29.62
C ALA A 6 3.65 5.79 -28.77
N MET A 7 2.76 6.06 -27.82
CA MET A 7 2.13 5.01 -27.00
C MET A 7 1.24 4.09 -27.84
N GLU A 8 0.48 4.64 -28.79
CA GLU A 8 -0.36 3.84 -29.69
C GLU A 8 0.46 2.91 -30.60
N GLU A 9 1.66 3.33 -31.03
CA GLU A 9 2.58 2.46 -31.75
C GLU A 9 3.09 1.31 -30.88
N ILE A 10 3.49 1.61 -29.62
CA ILE A 10 3.92 0.59 -28.66
C ILE A 10 2.80 -0.44 -28.42
N LYS A 11 1.55 0.02 -28.24
CA LYS A 11 0.39 -0.87 -28.08
C LYS A 11 0.20 -1.76 -29.30
N ARG A 12 0.30 -1.22 -30.52
CA ARG A 12 0.20 -2.02 -31.76
C ARG A 12 1.28 -3.10 -31.83
N THR A 13 2.52 -2.76 -31.51
CA THR A 13 3.61 -3.74 -31.46
C THR A 13 3.35 -4.80 -30.39
N ALA A 14 2.87 -4.40 -29.20
CA ALA A 14 2.50 -5.35 -28.14
C ALA A 14 1.36 -6.29 -28.58
N VAL A 15 0.34 -5.78 -29.29
CA VAL A 15 -0.72 -6.63 -29.87
C VAL A 15 -0.13 -7.62 -30.87
N HIS A 16 0.78 -7.20 -31.75
CA HIS A 16 1.43 -8.12 -32.69
C HIS A 16 2.19 -9.24 -31.95
N LEU A 17 2.98 -8.88 -30.93
CA LEU A 17 3.69 -9.82 -30.07
C LEU A 17 2.74 -10.69 -29.22
N PHE A 18 1.54 -10.21 -28.92
CA PHE A 18 0.50 -10.99 -28.25
C PHE A 18 0.07 -12.19 -29.10
N PHE A 19 -0.12 -11.98 -30.41
CA PHE A 19 -0.59 -13.02 -31.33
C PHE A 19 0.52 -13.90 -31.90
N GLN A 20 1.78 -13.50 -31.78
CA GLN A 20 2.90 -14.30 -32.25
C GLN A 20 2.97 -15.64 -31.51
N GLY A 21 2.87 -16.74 -32.26
CA GLY A 21 2.91 -18.11 -31.74
C GLY A 21 1.59 -18.62 -31.12
N LEU A 22 0.51 -17.82 -31.13
CA LEU A 22 -0.82 -18.31 -30.77
C LEU A 22 -1.40 -19.18 -31.89
N ALA A 23 -2.12 -20.24 -31.50
CA ALA A 23 -2.84 -21.09 -32.44
C ALA A 23 -4.07 -20.39 -33.05
N GLU A 24 -4.69 -19.48 -32.30
CA GLU A 24 -5.85 -18.71 -32.75
C GLU A 24 -5.44 -17.43 -33.48
N SER A 25 -6.13 -17.11 -34.58
CA SER A 25 -5.91 -15.86 -35.29
C SER A 25 -6.45 -14.66 -34.52
N ARG A 26 -5.97 -13.47 -34.87
CA ARG A 26 -6.45 -12.21 -34.28
C ARG A 26 -7.95 -12.02 -34.48
N GLU A 27 -8.46 -12.38 -35.65
CA GLU A 27 -9.87 -12.28 -36.02
C GLU A 27 -10.72 -13.22 -35.16
N ALA A 28 -10.26 -14.47 -34.95
CA ALA A 28 -10.95 -15.43 -34.11
C ALA A 28 -11.05 -14.96 -32.64
N VAL A 29 -9.96 -14.43 -32.09
CA VAL A 29 -9.95 -13.86 -30.73
C VAL A 29 -10.81 -12.59 -30.66
N TYR A 30 -10.79 -11.74 -31.68
CA TYR A 30 -11.65 -10.56 -31.75
C TYR A 30 -13.14 -10.93 -31.72
N GLN A 31 -13.56 -11.95 -32.47
CA GLN A 31 -14.95 -12.44 -32.43
C GLN A 31 -15.37 -12.92 -31.03
N LYS A 32 -14.43 -13.48 -30.24
CA LYS A 32 -14.68 -13.85 -28.84
C LYS A 32 -14.70 -12.65 -27.89
N ILE A 33 -13.97 -11.57 -28.19
CA ILE A 33 -13.98 -10.33 -27.39
C ILE A 33 -15.29 -9.58 -27.52
N ILE A 34 -15.91 -9.50 -28.71
CA ILE A 34 -17.16 -8.76 -28.94
C ILE A 34 -18.24 -9.05 -27.88
N PRO A 35 -18.65 -10.31 -27.62
CA PRO A 35 -19.68 -10.59 -26.61
C PRO A 35 -19.23 -10.28 -25.18
N ILE A 36 -17.94 -10.41 -24.87
CA ILE A 36 -17.38 -10.05 -23.55
C ILE A 36 -17.45 -8.53 -23.37
N ALA A 37 -16.99 -7.77 -24.37
CA ALA A 37 -16.97 -6.32 -24.38
C ALA A 37 -18.40 -5.76 -24.21
N ARG A 38 -19.37 -6.24 -24.98
CA ARG A 38 -20.78 -5.86 -24.81
C ARG A 38 -21.29 -6.05 -23.38
N LYS A 39 -20.96 -7.18 -22.75
CA LYS A 39 -21.40 -7.49 -21.39
C LYS A 39 -20.77 -6.58 -20.33
N VAL A 40 -19.52 -6.17 -20.51
CA VAL A 40 -18.78 -5.35 -19.53
C VAL A 40 -18.87 -3.86 -19.80
N ARG A 41 -19.52 -3.44 -20.88
CA ARG A 41 -19.66 -2.03 -21.26
C ARG A 41 -20.33 -1.21 -20.16
N ASP A 42 -21.38 -1.76 -19.56
CA ASP A 42 -22.14 -1.13 -18.48
C ASP A 42 -21.38 -1.11 -17.13
N CYS A 43 -20.18 -1.71 -17.05
CA CYS A 43 -19.33 -1.61 -15.86
C CYS A 43 -18.67 -0.23 -15.72
N TYR A 44 -18.65 0.59 -16.77
CA TYR A 44 -18.13 1.95 -16.71
C TYR A 44 -19.20 2.92 -16.20
N ALA A 45 -18.89 3.61 -15.10
CA ALA A 45 -19.84 4.50 -14.42
C ALA A 45 -20.22 5.74 -15.25
N ASP A 46 -19.33 6.17 -16.16
CA ASP A 46 -19.57 7.32 -17.03
C ASP A 46 -20.10 6.88 -18.40
N ALA A 47 -21.43 6.76 -18.48
CA ALA A 47 -22.12 6.49 -19.75
C ALA A 47 -21.91 7.62 -20.78
N GLY A 48 -21.57 8.84 -20.34
CA GLY A 48 -21.27 9.98 -21.20
C GLY A 48 -19.92 9.85 -21.89
N ALA A 49 -18.90 9.33 -21.20
CA ALA A 49 -17.57 9.05 -21.78
C ALA A 49 -17.62 7.99 -22.89
N LEU A 50 -18.60 7.09 -22.85
CA LEU A 50 -18.82 6.07 -23.87
C LEU A 50 -19.87 6.48 -24.92
N ALA A 51 -20.44 7.68 -24.82
CA ALA A 51 -21.43 8.17 -25.76
C ALA A 51 -20.79 8.37 -27.14
N GLY A 52 -21.37 7.74 -28.16
CA GLY A 52 -20.87 7.80 -29.54
C GLY A 52 -19.81 6.76 -29.90
N ILE A 53 -19.30 5.98 -28.93
CA ILE A 53 -18.42 4.83 -29.21
C ILE A 53 -19.29 3.64 -29.60
N THR A 54 -19.07 3.06 -30.77
CA THR A 54 -19.78 1.85 -31.22
C THR A 54 -19.35 0.61 -30.41
N ASP A 55 -20.11 -0.47 -30.49
CA ASP A 55 -19.71 -1.75 -29.88
C ASP A 55 -18.41 -2.29 -30.46
N ASP A 56 -18.19 -2.11 -31.77
CA ASP A 56 -16.99 -2.58 -32.45
C ASP A 56 -15.76 -1.75 -32.08
N GLU A 57 -15.90 -0.43 -31.96
CA GLU A 57 -14.83 0.44 -31.44
C GLU A 57 -14.49 0.09 -29.99
N PHE A 58 -15.51 -0.13 -29.15
CA PHE A 58 -15.30 -0.53 -27.77
C PHE A 58 -14.63 -1.92 -27.66
N ALA A 59 -15.06 -2.90 -28.44
CA ALA A 59 -14.42 -4.22 -28.52
C ALA A 59 -12.97 -4.11 -29.00
N THR A 60 -12.68 -3.22 -29.95
CA THR A 60 -11.32 -2.94 -30.42
C THR A 60 -10.46 -2.36 -29.32
N MET A 61 -10.96 -1.39 -28.56
CA MET A 61 -10.27 -0.84 -27.39
C MET A 61 -9.96 -1.94 -26.36
N MET A 62 -10.96 -2.76 -26.02
CA MET A 62 -10.79 -3.86 -25.06
C MET A 62 -9.73 -4.87 -25.52
N LEU A 63 -9.72 -5.23 -26.80
CA LEU A 63 -8.71 -6.14 -27.35
C LEU A 63 -7.31 -5.50 -27.32
N VAL A 64 -7.15 -4.28 -27.83
CA VAL A 64 -5.85 -3.62 -27.94
C VAL A 64 -5.24 -3.35 -26.57
N ASP A 65 -6.00 -2.69 -25.68
CA ASP A 65 -5.53 -2.34 -24.35
C ASP A 65 -5.35 -3.58 -23.48
N GLY A 66 -6.22 -4.59 -23.62
CA GLY A 66 -6.11 -5.86 -22.91
C GLY A 66 -4.88 -6.66 -23.32
N CYS A 67 -4.61 -6.78 -24.62
CA CYS A 67 -3.40 -7.43 -25.13
C CYS A 67 -2.15 -6.70 -24.66
N PHE A 68 -2.14 -5.36 -24.72
CA PHE A 68 -1.05 -4.54 -24.22
C PHE A 68 -0.79 -4.78 -22.72
N LEU A 69 -1.84 -4.79 -21.89
CA LEU A 69 -1.71 -5.04 -20.46
C LEU A 69 -1.14 -6.43 -20.17
N VAL A 70 -1.64 -7.47 -20.84
CA VAL A 70 -1.13 -8.84 -20.71
C VAL A 70 0.35 -8.94 -21.11
N GLN A 71 0.74 -8.33 -22.23
CA GLN A 71 2.14 -8.27 -22.64
C GLN A 71 3.00 -7.49 -21.65
N PHE A 72 2.49 -6.37 -21.14
CA PHE A 72 3.21 -5.58 -20.15
C PHE A 72 3.45 -6.36 -18.86
N ILE A 73 2.44 -7.09 -18.35
CA ILE A 73 2.57 -7.96 -17.18
C ILE A 73 3.64 -9.02 -17.42
N TYR A 74 3.60 -9.71 -18.57
CA TYR A 74 4.62 -10.67 -18.96
C TYR A 74 6.01 -10.03 -19.00
N ALA A 75 6.16 -8.88 -19.66
CA ALA A 75 7.41 -8.13 -19.72
C ALA A 75 7.91 -7.72 -18.33
N ALA A 76 7.03 -7.26 -17.43
CA ALA A 76 7.39 -6.86 -16.08
C ALA A 76 7.93 -8.04 -15.25
N ILE A 77 7.33 -9.22 -15.41
CA ILE A 77 7.79 -10.45 -14.77
C ILE A 77 9.16 -10.83 -15.30
N THR A 78 9.33 -10.89 -16.62
CA THR A 78 10.60 -11.26 -17.26
C THR A 78 11.70 -10.24 -16.94
N ILE A 79 11.39 -8.94 -16.97
CA ILE A 79 12.33 -7.88 -16.62
C ILE A 79 12.88 -8.03 -15.20
N THR A 80 12.02 -8.44 -14.26
CA THR A 80 12.33 -8.46 -12.84
C THR A 80 12.88 -9.82 -12.36
N ILE A 81 12.44 -10.93 -12.95
CA ILE A 81 12.64 -12.29 -12.42
C ILE A 81 13.37 -13.21 -13.41
N ASP A 82 13.18 -13.07 -14.72
CA ASP A 82 13.60 -14.08 -15.70
C ASP A 82 14.43 -13.51 -16.85
N THR A 83 15.74 -13.74 -16.84
CA THR A 83 16.69 -13.04 -17.72
C THR A 83 17.05 -13.82 -19.01
N ARG A 84 16.33 -14.89 -19.39
CA ARG A 84 16.85 -15.88 -20.36
C ARG A 84 16.04 -16.11 -21.65
N GLU A 85 14.94 -15.39 -21.90
CA GLU A 85 14.15 -15.55 -23.15
C GLU A 85 14.46 -14.50 -24.22
N GLU A 86 14.69 -14.91 -25.47
CA GLU A 86 14.99 -14.03 -26.62
C GLU A 86 13.76 -13.26 -27.13
N THR A 87 12.55 -13.85 -27.12
CA THR A 87 11.28 -13.16 -27.42
C THR A 87 10.98 -12.03 -26.44
N ALA A 88 11.52 -12.12 -25.22
CA ALA A 88 11.46 -11.04 -24.26
C ALA A 88 12.32 -9.83 -24.68
N SER A 89 13.29 -9.97 -25.59
CA SER A 89 14.23 -8.90 -25.98
C SER A 89 13.52 -7.70 -26.61
N LEU A 90 12.67 -7.93 -27.62
CA LEU A 90 11.97 -6.84 -28.32
C LEU A 90 10.88 -6.21 -27.45
N LEU A 91 10.07 -7.04 -26.77
CA LEU A 91 9.06 -6.52 -25.86
C LEU A 91 9.70 -5.73 -24.72
N ARG A 92 10.82 -6.21 -24.18
CA ARG A 92 11.59 -5.49 -23.17
C ARG A 92 12.16 -4.20 -23.71
N SER A 93 12.70 -4.17 -24.93
CA SER A 93 13.31 -2.95 -25.47
C SER A 93 12.28 -1.84 -25.69
N ILE A 94 11.07 -2.17 -26.14
CA ILE A 94 9.99 -1.19 -26.32
C ILE A 94 9.33 -0.78 -25.00
N ILE A 95 9.19 -1.68 -24.03
CA ILE A 95 8.54 -1.38 -22.74
C ILE A 95 9.48 -0.69 -21.76
N HIS A 96 10.77 -1.06 -21.74
CA HIS A 96 11.72 -0.59 -20.71
C HIS A 96 11.82 0.94 -20.58
N PRO A 97 11.90 1.74 -21.68
CA PRO A 97 11.91 3.20 -21.59
C PRO A 97 10.66 3.79 -20.95
N HIS A 98 9.51 3.12 -21.12
CA HIS A 98 8.20 3.57 -20.65
C HIS A 98 7.75 2.86 -19.37
N PHE A 99 8.56 1.93 -18.85
CA PHE A 99 8.16 1.01 -17.79
C PHE A 99 7.60 1.73 -16.57
N ARG A 100 8.26 2.81 -16.12
CA ARG A 100 7.81 3.59 -14.96
C ARG A 100 6.46 4.27 -15.20
N GLY A 101 6.24 4.82 -16.40
CA GLY A 101 4.98 5.46 -16.78
C GLY A 101 3.85 4.43 -16.85
N ILE A 102 4.09 3.31 -17.53
CA ILE A 102 3.09 2.24 -17.64
C ILE A 102 2.76 1.65 -16.27
N MET A 103 3.77 1.37 -15.43
CA MET A 103 3.56 0.90 -14.05
C MET A 103 2.67 1.83 -13.22
N ARG A 104 2.79 3.15 -13.40
CA ARG A 104 1.91 4.15 -12.78
C ARG A 104 0.50 4.04 -13.37
N ASP A 105 0.40 4.04 -14.70
CA ASP A 105 -0.85 4.18 -15.43
C ASP A 105 -1.78 2.97 -15.30
N ILE A 106 -1.23 1.74 -15.22
CA ILE A 106 -2.04 0.52 -15.02
C ILE A 106 -2.76 0.46 -13.65
N MET A 107 -2.39 1.35 -12.73
CA MET A 107 -3.01 1.47 -11.40
C MET A 107 -3.95 2.67 -11.29
N LEU A 108 -4.08 3.49 -12.35
CA LEU A 108 -5.07 4.56 -12.40
C LEU A 108 -6.47 3.97 -12.55
N LEU A 109 -7.44 4.47 -11.78
CA LEU A 109 -8.84 4.03 -11.83
C LEU A 109 -9.45 4.18 -13.23
N GLU A 110 -9.13 5.26 -13.93
CA GLU A 110 -9.60 5.54 -15.30
C GLU A 110 -9.04 4.59 -16.36
N ASN A 111 -7.92 3.92 -16.08
CA ASN A 111 -7.25 3.00 -17.01
C ASN A 111 -7.55 1.53 -16.73
N GLN A 112 -8.58 1.24 -15.94
CA GLN A 112 -8.92 -0.13 -15.57
C GLN A 112 -9.74 -0.82 -16.66
N ILE A 113 -9.27 -2.00 -17.07
CA ILE A 113 -9.98 -2.88 -18.00
C ILE A 113 -10.78 -3.90 -17.17
N PRO A 114 -12.08 -4.10 -17.47
CA PRO A 114 -12.91 -5.09 -16.79
C PRO A 114 -12.27 -6.48 -16.80
N TRP A 115 -12.28 -7.13 -15.64
CA TRP A 115 -11.61 -8.42 -15.45
C TRP A 115 -12.00 -9.51 -16.44
N PRO A 116 -13.26 -9.67 -16.90
CA PRO A 116 -13.60 -10.71 -17.88
C PRO A 116 -12.80 -10.62 -19.19
N VAL A 117 -12.44 -9.42 -19.63
CA VAL A 117 -11.57 -9.23 -20.82
C VAL A 117 -10.16 -9.72 -20.53
N ILE A 118 -9.61 -9.31 -19.37
CA ILE A 118 -8.25 -9.64 -18.97
C ILE A 118 -8.10 -11.14 -18.68
N GLU A 119 -9.07 -11.75 -18.00
CA GLU A 119 -9.12 -13.17 -17.71
C GLU A 119 -9.10 -14.01 -18.99
N PHE A 120 -9.91 -13.64 -19.98
CA PHE A 120 -9.91 -14.30 -21.28
C PHE A 120 -8.55 -14.18 -21.97
N LEU A 121 -7.98 -12.98 -22.09
CA LEU A 121 -6.69 -12.78 -22.77
C LEU A 121 -5.53 -13.45 -22.02
N MET A 122 -5.56 -13.46 -20.69
CA MET A 122 -4.60 -14.18 -19.86
C MET A 122 -4.66 -15.69 -20.07
N SER A 123 -5.86 -16.26 -20.28
CA SER A 123 -6.02 -17.69 -20.55
C SER A 123 -5.30 -18.15 -21.83
N LEU A 124 -5.11 -17.23 -22.79
CA LEU A 124 -4.38 -17.50 -24.04
C LEU A 124 -2.86 -17.46 -23.87
N ARG A 125 -2.35 -16.82 -22.81
CA ARG A 125 -0.91 -16.56 -22.59
C ARG A 125 -0.34 -17.16 -21.30
N HIS A 126 -1.18 -17.79 -20.47
CA HIS A 126 -0.81 -18.42 -19.19
C HIS A 126 0.13 -17.57 -18.33
N LEU A 127 -0.35 -16.38 -17.91
CA LEU A 127 0.46 -15.47 -17.09
C LEU A 127 0.59 -15.95 -15.63
N PRO A 128 1.82 -15.97 -15.06
CA PRO A 128 2.02 -16.30 -13.66
C PRO A 128 1.73 -15.08 -12.76
N MET A 129 0.45 -14.74 -12.59
CA MET A 129 0.01 -13.55 -11.85
C MET A 129 0.51 -13.48 -10.40
N GLY A 130 0.72 -14.61 -9.73
CA GLY A 130 1.34 -14.64 -8.41
C GLY A 130 2.71 -13.94 -8.37
N LYS A 131 3.52 -14.11 -9.43
CA LYS A 131 4.80 -13.42 -9.58
C LYS A 131 4.61 -11.92 -9.77
N PHE A 132 3.66 -11.52 -10.61
CA PHE A 132 3.38 -10.10 -10.84
C PHE A 132 2.91 -9.41 -9.55
N ILE A 133 2.00 -10.01 -8.79
CA ILE A 133 1.56 -9.46 -7.50
C ILE A 133 2.73 -9.37 -6.53
N GLY A 134 3.57 -10.41 -6.44
CA GLY A 134 4.77 -10.36 -5.61
C GLY A 134 5.70 -9.20 -5.98
N ILE A 135 5.84 -8.92 -7.29
CA ILE A 135 6.57 -7.76 -7.78
C ILE A 135 5.91 -6.45 -7.32
N MET A 136 4.59 -6.29 -7.49
CA MET A 136 3.86 -5.10 -7.05
C MET A 136 3.99 -4.87 -5.54
N ALA A 137 3.79 -5.92 -4.74
CA ALA A 137 3.92 -5.88 -3.29
C ALA A 137 5.35 -5.55 -2.84
N SER A 138 6.37 -6.13 -3.48
CA SER A 138 7.77 -5.83 -3.14
C SER A 138 8.12 -4.35 -3.34
N ARG A 139 7.56 -3.72 -4.38
CA ARG A 139 7.74 -2.28 -4.67
C ARG A 139 7.06 -1.41 -3.62
N LEU A 140 5.84 -1.76 -3.19
CA LEU A 140 5.12 -1.01 -2.16
C LEU A 140 5.85 -1.00 -0.81
N HIS A 141 6.62 -2.04 -0.48
CA HIS A 141 7.24 -2.16 0.85
C HIS A 141 8.76 -1.93 0.85
N GLY A 142 9.38 -1.76 -0.32
CA GLY A 142 10.80 -1.41 -0.45
C GLY A 142 11.79 -2.54 -0.12
N GLY A 143 11.30 -3.78 -0.04
CA GLY A 143 12.11 -4.96 0.27
C GLY A 143 12.05 -5.98 -0.85
N VAL A 144 13.18 -6.22 -1.52
CA VAL A 144 13.35 -7.32 -2.48
C VAL A 144 13.88 -8.53 -1.71
N SER A 145 12.98 -9.36 -1.18
CA SER A 145 13.34 -10.74 -0.81
C SER A 145 12.90 -11.66 -1.94
N LYS A 146 13.80 -12.48 -2.48
CA LYS A 146 13.51 -13.49 -3.51
C LYS A 146 12.46 -14.52 -3.07
N GLU A 147 12.21 -14.66 -1.78
CA GLU A 147 11.18 -15.52 -1.19
C GLU A 147 9.77 -14.90 -1.27
N THR A 148 9.64 -13.65 -1.73
CA THR A 148 8.40 -12.83 -1.67
C THR A 148 7.57 -12.86 -2.97
N PHE A 149 8.04 -13.55 -4.02
CA PHE A 149 7.38 -13.52 -5.34
C PHE A 149 6.32 -14.61 -5.57
N GLY A 150 6.19 -15.56 -4.65
CA GLY A 150 5.18 -16.63 -4.72
C GLY A 150 3.91 -16.25 -3.97
N VAL A 151 3.06 -15.40 -4.58
CA VAL A 151 1.71 -15.16 -4.04
C VAL A 151 0.80 -16.27 -4.54
N ASP A 152 0.25 -17.05 -3.61
CA ASP A 152 -0.79 -18.04 -3.91
C ASP A 152 -2.06 -17.31 -4.37
N ILE A 153 -2.54 -17.63 -5.56
CA ILE A 153 -3.71 -17.00 -6.16
C ILE A 153 -4.92 -17.90 -5.92
N ASP A 154 -5.98 -17.29 -5.43
CA ASP A 154 -7.27 -17.94 -5.29
C ASP A 154 -7.99 -17.80 -6.64
N GLU A 155 -7.99 -18.88 -7.43
CA GLU A 155 -8.59 -18.88 -8.76
C GLU A 155 -10.12 -18.64 -8.74
N SER A 156 -10.76 -18.84 -7.58
CA SER A 156 -12.18 -18.56 -7.38
C SER A 156 -12.47 -17.07 -7.21
N TYR A 157 -11.47 -16.26 -6.82
CA TYR A 157 -11.62 -14.82 -6.66
C TYR A 157 -11.69 -14.13 -8.03
N LYS A 158 -12.81 -13.46 -8.30
CA LYS A 158 -13.05 -12.68 -9.52
C LYS A 158 -13.07 -11.19 -9.17
N PRO A 159 -11.94 -10.47 -9.31
CA PRO A 159 -11.89 -9.03 -9.06
C PRO A 159 -12.66 -8.26 -10.16
N SER A 160 -12.94 -6.98 -9.93
CA SER A 160 -13.53 -6.13 -10.97
C SER A 160 -12.53 -5.79 -12.10
N HIS A 161 -11.25 -5.62 -11.75
CA HIS A 161 -10.14 -5.23 -12.64
C HIS A 161 -8.79 -5.41 -11.94
N LEU A 162 -7.68 -5.06 -12.60
CA LEU A 162 -6.32 -5.27 -12.10
C LEU A 162 -6.00 -4.55 -10.79
N LEU A 163 -6.36 -3.27 -10.65
CA LEU A 163 -6.18 -2.51 -9.40
C LEU A 163 -6.90 -3.17 -8.23
N CYS A 164 -8.14 -3.63 -8.42
CA CYS A 164 -8.91 -4.38 -7.41
C CYS A 164 -8.15 -5.66 -7.00
N PHE A 165 -7.63 -6.39 -7.98
CA PHE A 165 -6.85 -7.62 -7.76
C PHE A 165 -5.58 -7.36 -6.95
N ILE A 166 -4.75 -6.39 -7.34
CA ILE A 166 -3.51 -6.03 -6.63
C ILE A 166 -3.82 -5.54 -5.22
N ARG A 167 -4.85 -4.70 -5.09
CA ARG A 167 -5.31 -4.18 -3.80
C ARG A 167 -5.72 -5.31 -2.86
N PHE A 168 -6.46 -6.30 -3.35
CA PHE A 168 -6.90 -7.44 -2.53
C PHE A 168 -5.72 -8.22 -1.93
N TYR A 169 -4.72 -8.57 -2.75
CA TYR A 169 -3.56 -9.33 -2.26
C TYR A 169 -2.58 -8.49 -1.43
N THR A 170 -2.48 -7.19 -1.67
CA THR A 170 -1.63 -6.28 -0.87
C THR A 170 -2.29 -5.86 0.43
N ALA A 171 -3.63 -5.80 0.50
CA ALA A 171 -4.36 -5.61 1.74
C ALA A 171 -4.26 -6.81 2.69
N GLY A 172 -4.03 -8.01 2.16
CA GLY A 172 -3.97 -9.29 2.88
C GLY A 172 -5.30 -10.03 2.77
N ARG A 173 -5.27 -11.34 2.46
CA ARG A 173 -6.48 -12.19 2.39
C ARG A 173 -7.27 -12.01 3.68
N GLY A 174 -8.50 -11.52 3.57
CA GLY A 174 -9.34 -11.21 4.72
C GLY A 174 -9.44 -12.38 5.69
N ARG A 175 -8.70 -12.33 6.80
CA ARG A 175 -9.18 -12.96 8.02
C ARG A 175 -10.29 -12.05 8.51
N VAL A 176 -11.50 -12.27 8.02
CA VAL A 176 -12.73 -11.65 8.51
C VAL A 176 -12.73 -11.86 10.03
N VAL A 177 -12.45 -10.80 10.80
CA VAL A 177 -12.58 -10.89 12.24
C VAL A 177 -14.04 -10.65 12.55
N ARG A 178 -14.85 -11.72 12.50
CA ARG A 178 -16.22 -11.69 13.02
C ARG A 178 -16.16 -11.25 14.49
N GLY A 179 -16.78 -10.11 14.80
CA GLY A 179 -16.89 -9.60 16.16
C GLY A 179 -16.27 -8.22 16.42
N ALA A 180 -16.07 -7.38 15.39
CA ALA A 180 -15.77 -5.97 15.63
C ALA A 180 -16.88 -5.33 16.50
N PRO A 181 -16.55 -4.55 17.54
CA PRO A 181 -17.56 -3.87 18.35
C PRO A 181 -18.38 -2.94 17.46
N ARG A 182 -19.71 -2.95 17.62
CA ARG A 182 -20.57 -1.90 17.06
C ARG A 182 -20.19 -0.57 17.71
N TYR A 183 -19.85 0.40 16.88
CA TYR A 183 -19.50 1.75 17.31
C TYR A 183 -20.76 2.51 17.72
N SER A 184 -20.79 3.04 18.94
CA SER A 184 -21.73 4.08 19.36
C SER A 184 -21.12 5.44 19.01
N GLY A 185 -21.84 6.23 18.21
CA GLY A 185 -21.38 7.38 17.43
C GLY A 185 -20.88 8.63 18.17
N ASP A 186 -20.13 8.50 19.26
CA ASP A 186 -19.38 9.66 19.78
C ASP A 186 -18.12 9.85 18.95
N THR A 187 -17.97 10.99 18.30
CA THR A 187 -16.80 11.33 17.48
C THR A 187 -15.54 11.34 18.35
N LEU A 188 -14.77 10.25 18.30
CA LEU A 188 -13.45 10.17 18.89
C LEU A 188 -12.50 11.09 18.10
N SER A 189 -12.42 12.36 18.52
CA SER A 189 -11.35 13.26 18.07
C SER A 189 -10.03 12.84 18.72
N PHE A 190 -9.48 11.73 18.26
CA PHE A 190 -8.18 11.22 18.69
C PHE A 190 -7.11 11.58 17.64
N SER A 191 -6.41 12.68 17.84
CA SER A 191 -5.13 12.92 17.16
C SER A 191 -4.02 12.41 18.08
N THR A 192 -3.13 11.56 17.57
CA THR A 192 -1.93 11.14 18.32
C THR A 192 -0.78 10.95 17.37
N SER A 193 0.15 11.90 17.44
CA SER A 193 1.40 11.88 16.69
C SER A 193 2.32 10.73 17.13
N ALA A 194 3.32 10.41 16.31
CA ALA A 194 4.39 9.48 16.68
C ALA A 194 5.10 9.92 17.98
N ALA A 195 5.31 11.22 18.17
CA ALA A 195 5.88 11.79 19.39
C ALA A 195 4.99 11.53 20.62
N GLU A 196 3.68 11.76 20.52
CA GLU A 196 2.75 11.50 21.63
C GLU A 196 2.68 10.03 22.00
N LEU A 197 2.70 9.12 21.01
CA LEU A 197 2.80 7.68 21.28
C LEU A 197 4.06 7.35 22.08
N ALA A 198 5.20 7.93 21.70
CA ALA A 198 6.46 7.74 22.42
C ALA A 198 6.34 8.23 23.87
N GLU A 199 5.78 9.42 24.10
CA GLU A 199 5.52 9.96 25.45
C GLU A 199 4.52 9.14 26.27
N MET A 200 3.65 8.37 25.62
CA MET A 200 2.73 7.44 26.27
C MET A 200 3.36 6.09 26.59
N GLY A 201 4.61 5.85 26.20
CA GLY A 201 5.26 4.55 26.35
C GLY A 201 4.78 3.52 25.32
N ILE A 202 4.30 3.98 24.17
CA ILE A 202 3.87 3.14 23.05
C ILE A 202 4.97 3.16 21.98
N LYS A 203 5.60 2.01 21.76
CA LYS A 203 6.69 1.88 20.79
C LYS A 203 6.15 1.53 19.41
N LEU A 204 6.48 2.36 18.41
CA LEU A 204 6.27 2.05 17.00
C LEU A 204 7.25 0.98 16.51
N LYS A 205 6.77 0.04 15.70
CA LYS A 205 7.57 -1.02 15.07
C LYS A 205 7.05 -1.36 13.68
N ALA A 206 7.94 -1.61 12.72
CA ALA A 206 7.57 -2.30 11.49
C ALA A 206 7.01 -3.72 11.78
N SER A 207 5.91 -4.10 11.13
CA SER A 207 5.40 -5.47 11.15
C SER A 207 6.32 -6.40 10.33
N LYS A 208 6.08 -7.71 10.43
CA LYS A 208 6.87 -8.71 9.69
C LYS A 208 6.40 -8.89 8.24
N THR A 209 5.18 -8.45 7.98
CA THR A 209 4.47 -8.67 6.74
C THR A 209 4.25 -7.34 6.03
N ALA A 210 3.91 -7.49 4.77
CA ALA A 210 3.68 -6.43 3.83
C ALA A 210 2.19 -6.05 3.73
N HIS A 211 1.29 -6.76 4.40
CA HIS A 211 -0.14 -6.57 4.17
C HIS A 211 -0.70 -5.37 4.93
N PHE A 212 -1.46 -4.49 4.27
CA PHE A 212 -2.02 -3.29 4.91
C PHE A 212 -2.91 -3.59 6.13
N SER A 213 -3.54 -4.78 6.17
CA SER A 213 -4.34 -5.25 7.30
C SER A 213 -3.52 -5.60 8.56
N ASP A 214 -2.21 -5.82 8.45
CA ASP A 214 -1.34 -6.27 9.54
C ASP A 214 -0.91 -5.14 10.49
N MET A 215 -1.89 -4.33 10.88
CA MET A 215 -1.79 -3.34 11.94
C MET A 215 -2.28 -3.94 13.25
N ASN A 216 -1.42 -3.95 14.27
CA ASN A 216 -1.78 -4.48 15.59
C ASN A 216 -1.12 -3.70 16.72
N MET A 217 -1.84 -3.59 17.83
CA MET A 217 -1.31 -3.06 19.08
C MET A 217 -1.26 -4.13 20.16
N VAL A 218 -0.05 -4.44 20.63
CA VAL A 218 0.20 -5.40 21.71
C VAL A 218 0.47 -4.63 23.01
N LYS A 219 -0.35 -4.89 24.03
CA LYS A 219 -0.24 -4.25 25.35
C LYS A 219 0.60 -5.12 26.28
N GLY A 220 1.66 -4.56 26.87
CA GLY A 220 2.36 -5.15 28.01
C GLY A 220 1.86 -4.55 29.33
N PRO A 221 2.49 -4.87 30.48
CA PRO A 221 2.04 -4.37 31.79
C PRO A 221 2.01 -2.84 31.88
N PHE A 222 3.08 -2.19 31.43
CA PHE A 222 3.22 -0.72 31.47
C PHE A 222 3.26 -0.10 30.07
N PHE A 223 4.00 -0.71 29.16
CA PHE A 223 4.21 -0.22 27.79
C PHE A 223 3.30 -0.91 26.78
N ALA A 224 3.21 -0.36 25.57
CA ALA A 224 2.58 -1.03 24.43
C ALA A 224 3.48 -0.94 23.19
N LYS A 225 3.13 -1.74 22.19
CA LYS A 225 3.79 -1.73 20.89
C LYS A 225 2.74 -1.66 19.80
N LEU A 226 2.80 -0.64 18.96
CA LEU A 226 2.00 -0.51 17.75
C LEU A 226 2.86 -0.96 16.56
N SER A 227 2.43 -2.01 15.88
CA SER A 227 3.09 -2.56 14.72
C SER A 227 2.35 -2.17 13.45
N LEU A 228 3.08 -1.67 12.44
CA LEU A 228 2.53 -1.22 11.16
C LEU A 228 3.33 -1.82 10.00
N PRO A 229 2.67 -2.21 8.90
CA PRO A 229 3.33 -2.61 7.66
C PRO A 229 4.36 -1.57 7.19
N PRO A 230 5.56 -1.98 6.73
CA PRO A 230 6.50 -1.09 6.07
C PRO A 230 5.93 -0.55 4.76
N LEU A 231 6.24 0.70 4.41
CA LEU A 231 5.82 1.34 3.16
C LEU A 231 7.00 2.10 2.54
N HIS A 232 7.21 1.88 1.25
CA HIS A 232 8.15 2.64 0.43
C HIS A 232 7.38 3.63 -0.44
N LEU A 233 7.68 4.91 -0.29
CA LEU A 233 7.04 5.98 -1.04
C LEU A 233 7.97 6.52 -2.11
N ASP A 234 7.50 6.43 -3.34
CA ASP A 234 7.94 7.23 -4.48
C ASP A 234 6.70 7.78 -5.21
N ILE A 235 6.89 8.50 -6.32
CA ILE A 235 5.78 9.08 -7.08
C ILE A 235 4.80 8.01 -7.62
N ILE A 236 5.30 6.80 -7.91
CA ILE A 236 4.51 5.71 -8.48
C ILE A 236 3.67 5.07 -7.38
N ASN A 237 4.29 4.67 -6.28
CA ASN A 237 3.61 4.06 -5.14
C ASN A 237 2.60 5.04 -4.51
N ALA A 238 2.91 6.34 -4.45
CA ALA A 238 1.94 7.35 -4.02
C ALA A 238 0.70 7.35 -4.92
N CYS A 239 0.89 7.31 -6.25
CA CYS A 239 -0.20 7.19 -7.22
C CYS A 239 -1.03 5.91 -7.00
N TRP A 240 -0.37 4.77 -6.77
CA TRP A 240 -1.06 3.50 -6.50
C TRP A 240 -1.91 3.58 -5.23
N LEU A 241 -1.35 4.12 -4.14
CA LEU A 241 -2.05 4.26 -2.86
C LEU A 241 -3.29 5.14 -2.99
N VAL A 242 -3.18 6.27 -3.69
CA VAL A 242 -4.33 7.17 -3.95
C VAL A 242 -5.44 6.43 -4.69
N ASN A 243 -5.10 5.70 -5.76
CA ASN A 243 -6.10 4.99 -6.57
C ASN A 243 -6.70 3.79 -5.83
N MET A 244 -5.91 3.05 -5.05
CA MET A 244 -6.42 1.99 -4.19
C MET A 244 -7.36 2.54 -3.10
N ALA A 245 -7.01 3.68 -2.50
CA ALA A 245 -7.86 4.31 -1.49
C ALA A 245 -9.18 4.83 -2.10
N ALA A 246 -9.11 5.47 -3.28
CA ALA A 246 -10.29 5.91 -4.02
C ALA A 246 -11.18 4.71 -4.43
N PHE A 247 -10.58 3.62 -4.91
CA PHE A 247 -11.32 2.39 -5.23
C PHE A 247 -12.11 1.84 -4.03
N GLU A 248 -11.48 1.79 -2.85
CA GLU A 248 -12.15 1.34 -1.61
C GLU A 248 -13.31 2.26 -1.19
N MET A 249 -13.32 3.52 -1.61
CA MET A 249 -14.41 4.47 -1.34
C MET A 249 -15.55 4.39 -2.36
N CYS A 250 -15.23 4.06 -3.61
CA CYS A 250 -16.21 4.01 -4.71
C CYS A 250 -16.96 2.68 -4.80
N THR A 251 -16.62 1.68 -3.98
CA THR A 251 -17.20 0.34 -4.03
C THR A 251 -17.97 0.00 -2.75
N GLU A 252 -18.84 -1.01 -2.81
CA GLU A 252 -19.54 -1.56 -1.62
C GLU A 252 -18.58 -2.05 -0.52
N ALA A 253 -17.26 -2.14 -0.82
CA ALA A 253 -16.20 -2.33 0.16
C ALA A 253 -16.22 -1.30 1.30
N TYR A 254 -16.85 -0.13 1.11
CA TYR A 254 -17.10 0.86 2.16
C TYR A 254 -17.87 0.29 3.37
N TRP A 255 -18.70 -0.74 3.16
CA TRP A 255 -19.52 -1.36 4.21
C TRP A 255 -19.03 -2.75 4.63
N ALA A 256 -18.11 -3.34 3.89
CA ALA A 256 -17.45 -4.59 4.23
C ALA A 256 -16.14 -4.31 4.98
N ASP A 257 -15.65 -5.29 5.74
CA ASP A 257 -14.40 -5.27 6.54
C ASP A 257 -13.13 -5.22 5.64
N GLU A 258 -13.14 -4.34 4.64
CA GLU A 258 -12.24 -4.36 3.49
C GLU A 258 -11.64 -2.98 3.16
N CYS A 259 -11.84 -1.91 3.94
CA CYS A 259 -11.12 -0.63 3.73
C CYS A 259 -9.71 -0.63 4.37
N PHE A 260 -8.90 -1.65 4.10
CA PHE A 260 -7.58 -1.82 4.73
C PHE A 260 -6.57 -0.76 4.27
N VAL A 261 -6.59 -0.36 3.00
CA VAL A 261 -5.68 0.68 2.47
C VAL A 261 -6.03 2.01 3.12
N ASN A 262 -7.30 2.40 3.12
CA ASN A 262 -7.77 3.62 3.80
C ASN A 262 -7.44 3.60 5.30
N SER A 263 -7.72 2.50 5.99
CA SER A 263 -7.41 2.35 7.42
C SER A 263 -5.92 2.56 7.70
N TYR A 264 -5.06 1.94 6.89
CA TYR A 264 -3.62 2.04 7.03
C TYR A 264 -3.11 3.46 6.77
N LEU A 265 -3.56 4.07 5.67
CA LEU A 265 -3.20 5.45 5.34
C LEU A 265 -3.71 6.44 6.39
N ARG A 266 -4.89 6.20 6.98
CA ARG A 266 -5.46 7.03 8.03
C ARG A 266 -4.63 6.95 9.32
N VAL A 267 -4.21 5.75 9.73
CA VAL A 267 -3.31 5.58 10.88
C VAL A 267 -1.99 6.30 10.62
N LEU A 268 -1.37 6.13 9.45
CA LEU A 268 -0.12 6.83 9.12
C LEU A 268 -0.29 8.36 9.14
N SER A 269 -1.39 8.87 8.58
CA SER A 269 -1.69 10.30 8.54
C SER A 269 -1.76 10.91 9.94
N GLN A 270 -2.39 10.22 10.89
CA GLN A 270 -2.47 10.69 12.28
C GLN A 270 -1.12 10.68 13.00
N LEU A 271 -0.24 9.74 12.66
CA LEU A 271 1.08 9.67 13.26
C LEU A 271 2.00 10.79 12.77
N MET A 272 1.72 11.40 11.61
CA MET A 272 2.59 12.37 10.92
C MET A 272 2.05 13.80 11.00
N ASN A 273 2.18 14.47 12.14
CA ASN A 273 1.77 15.86 12.28
C ASN A 273 2.87 16.84 11.85
N ARG A 274 4.14 16.44 11.99
CA ARG A 274 5.33 17.24 11.61
C ARG A 274 6.43 16.36 11.04
N LYS A 275 7.46 17.00 10.46
CA LYS A 275 8.61 16.32 9.85
C LYS A 275 9.35 15.39 10.81
N ASP A 276 9.42 15.74 12.09
CA ASP A 276 10.07 14.89 13.09
C ASP A 276 9.32 13.58 13.34
N ASP A 277 7.98 13.59 13.21
CA ASP A 277 7.20 12.35 13.32
C ASP A 277 7.46 11.43 12.12
N VAL A 278 7.55 12.00 10.92
CA VAL A 278 7.95 11.27 9.71
C VAL A 278 9.33 10.67 9.89
N ARG A 279 10.28 11.44 10.43
CA ARG A 279 11.64 10.96 10.73
C ARG A 279 11.61 9.80 11.72
N GLU A 280 10.80 9.86 12.76
CA GLU A 280 10.64 8.75 13.71
C GLU A 280 10.13 7.48 13.01
N LEU A 281 9.08 7.60 12.19
CA LEU A 281 8.55 6.49 11.38
C LEU A 281 9.60 5.89 10.43
N ARG A 282 10.45 6.73 9.83
CA ARG A 282 11.58 6.31 8.98
C ARG A 282 12.66 5.56 9.77
N VAL A 283 13.05 6.08 10.93
CA VAL A 283 14.01 5.40 11.83
C VAL A 283 13.47 4.04 12.25
N LYS A 284 12.15 3.90 12.43
CA LYS A 284 11.48 2.62 12.73
C LYS A 284 11.24 1.73 11.51
N ARG A 285 11.67 2.15 10.31
CA ARG A 285 11.48 1.46 9.03
C ARG A 285 10.02 1.18 8.68
N ILE A 286 9.11 2.03 9.16
CA ILE A 286 7.68 1.96 8.82
C ILE A 286 7.42 2.70 7.51
N VAL A 287 8.11 3.83 7.28
CA VAL A 287 8.04 4.57 6.02
C VAL A 287 9.45 4.79 5.46
N GLY A 288 9.62 4.72 4.15
CA GLY A 288 10.89 4.95 3.46
C GLY A 288 10.70 5.52 2.05
N GLY A 289 11.79 5.75 1.32
CA GLY A 289 11.76 6.29 -0.05
C GLY A 289 11.89 7.82 -0.10
N SER A 290 10.77 8.53 -0.07
CA SER A 290 10.69 9.99 -0.15
C SER A 290 11.31 10.75 1.05
N SER A 291 11.53 12.05 0.86
CA SER A 291 11.99 12.95 1.94
C SER A 291 10.92 13.16 3.02
N ASP A 292 11.35 13.61 4.22
CA ASP A 292 10.43 13.92 5.34
C ASP A 292 9.37 14.95 4.92
N LYS A 293 9.77 15.94 4.12
CA LYS A 293 8.89 17.01 3.61
C LYS A 293 7.83 16.46 2.65
N GLN A 294 8.27 15.77 1.59
CA GLN A 294 7.35 15.24 0.57
C GLN A 294 6.39 14.20 1.15
N THR A 295 6.87 13.37 2.08
CA THR A 295 6.04 12.37 2.76
C THR A 295 4.94 13.06 3.57
N LEU A 296 5.31 14.06 4.38
CA LEU A 296 4.33 14.81 5.16
C LEU A 296 3.30 15.50 4.27
N GLU A 297 3.74 16.17 3.20
CA GLU A 297 2.85 16.85 2.24
C GLU A 297 1.85 15.89 1.60
N LEU A 298 2.29 14.69 1.21
CA LEU A 298 1.43 13.65 0.67
C LEU A 298 0.33 13.24 1.68
N PHE A 299 0.70 12.88 2.90
CA PHE A 299 -0.28 12.42 3.90
C PHE A 299 -1.21 13.53 4.38
N VAL A 300 -0.72 14.77 4.50
CA VAL A 300 -1.56 15.93 4.80
C VAL A 300 -2.58 16.16 3.68
N GLY A 301 -2.18 16.02 2.41
CA GLY A 301 -3.10 16.14 1.27
C GLY A 301 -4.11 14.99 1.15
N LEU A 302 -3.73 13.78 1.56
CA LEU A 302 -4.61 12.60 1.53
C LEU A 302 -5.64 12.61 2.66
N ALA A 303 -5.24 13.02 3.86
CA ALA A 303 -6.02 12.85 5.09
C ALA A 303 -7.50 13.31 5.03
N PRO A 304 -7.87 14.43 4.38
CA PRO A 304 -9.27 14.86 4.29
C PRO A 304 -10.17 13.87 3.56
N ASN A 305 -9.62 13.11 2.61
CA ASN A 305 -10.39 12.25 1.71
C ASN A 305 -10.38 10.78 2.12
N LEU A 306 -9.60 10.37 3.14
CA LEU A 306 -9.53 8.96 3.53
C LEU A 306 -10.82 8.51 4.26
N SER A 307 -11.26 7.28 4.04
CA SER A 307 -12.31 6.67 4.85
C SER A 307 -11.76 6.09 6.17
N GLU A 308 -12.61 5.95 7.18
CA GLU A 308 -12.28 5.31 8.46
C GLU A 308 -12.80 3.87 8.45
N GLY A 309 -11.92 2.90 8.18
CA GLY A 309 -12.27 1.48 8.20
C GLY A 309 -12.16 0.82 9.58
N LEU A 310 -12.68 -0.40 9.71
CA LEU A 310 -12.68 -1.17 10.97
C LEU A 310 -11.27 -1.39 11.54
N ALA A 311 -10.27 -1.62 10.70
CA ALA A 311 -8.90 -1.80 11.14
C ALA A 311 -8.33 -0.53 11.79
N TYR A 312 -8.69 0.66 11.29
CA TYR A 312 -8.36 1.94 11.92
C TYR A 312 -9.07 2.08 13.26
N PHE A 313 -10.39 1.87 13.32
CA PHE A 313 -11.15 1.96 14.58
C PHE A 313 -10.61 1.02 15.66
N ARG A 314 -10.22 -0.20 15.29
CA ARG A 314 -9.59 -1.16 16.21
C ARG A 314 -8.33 -0.59 16.86
N ILE A 315 -7.49 0.12 16.11
CA ILE A 315 -6.29 0.76 16.63
C ILE A 315 -6.67 1.93 17.54
N ILE A 316 -7.56 2.82 17.10
CA ILE A 316 -7.95 4.00 17.86
C ILE A 316 -8.63 3.63 19.19
N ILE A 317 -9.65 2.76 19.16
CA ILE A 317 -10.29 2.23 20.38
C ILE A 317 -9.27 1.55 21.28
N GLY A 318 -8.30 0.84 20.68
CA GLY A 318 -7.19 0.25 21.41
C GLY A 318 -6.38 1.27 22.20
N LEU A 319 -5.98 2.37 21.53
CA LEU A 319 -5.19 3.48 22.05
C LEU A 319 -5.96 4.25 23.14
N GLU A 320 -7.23 4.52 22.92
CA GLU A 320 -8.09 5.17 23.91
C GLU A 320 -8.21 4.37 25.19
N ASN A 321 -8.51 3.07 25.06
CA ASN A 321 -8.56 2.17 26.20
C ASN A 321 -7.22 2.10 26.95
N TYR A 322 -6.10 2.20 26.23
CA TYR A 322 -4.78 2.26 26.85
C TYR A 322 -4.61 3.57 27.64
N LYS A 323 -4.93 4.72 27.01
CA LYS A 323 -4.85 6.05 27.61
C LYS A 323 -5.71 6.17 28.87
N HIS A 324 -6.96 5.74 28.79
CA HIS A 324 -7.91 5.80 29.90
C HIS A 324 -7.44 4.93 31.08
N LYS A 325 -7.09 3.67 30.84
CA LYS A 325 -6.68 2.74 31.90
C LYS A 325 -5.32 3.07 32.53
N ARG A 326 -4.49 3.88 31.87
CA ARG A 326 -3.09 4.15 32.30
C ARG A 326 -2.78 5.62 32.45
N ARG A 327 -3.79 6.48 32.64
CA ARG A 327 -3.64 7.93 32.69
C ARG A 327 -2.54 8.40 33.68
N VAL A 328 -2.53 7.85 34.90
CA VAL A 328 -1.53 8.18 35.93
C VAL A 328 -0.13 7.74 35.51
N TRP A 329 0.02 6.49 35.06
CA TRP A 329 1.29 5.97 34.59
C TRP A 329 1.85 6.75 33.39
N ILE A 330 1.00 7.09 32.42
CA ILE A 330 1.38 7.89 31.25
C ILE A 330 1.89 9.26 31.69
N SER A 331 1.24 9.90 32.67
CA SER A 331 1.71 11.20 33.20
C SER A 331 3.10 11.08 33.84
N ILE A 332 3.34 10.05 34.65
CA ILE A 332 4.64 9.79 35.28
C ILE A 332 5.69 9.51 34.21
N TYR A 333 5.39 8.62 33.27
CA TYR A 333 6.32 8.23 32.22
C TYR A 333 6.65 9.40 31.29
N ARG A 334 5.66 10.20 30.88
CA ARG A 334 5.88 11.42 30.09
C ARG A 334 6.84 12.39 30.78
N PHE A 335 6.67 12.60 32.09
CA PHE A 335 7.60 13.42 32.86
C PHE A 335 9.03 12.86 32.82
N LEU A 336 9.20 11.56 33.07
CA LEU A 336 10.50 10.90 33.01
C LEU A 336 11.12 10.97 31.61
N TYR A 337 10.33 10.71 30.57
CA TYR A 337 10.76 10.71 29.17
C TYR A 337 11.25 12.11 28.74
N ASN A 338 10.47 13.16 29.02
CA ASN A 338 10.80 14.52 28.63
C ASN A 338 11.95 15.13 29.44
N ASN A 339 12.20 14.63 30.67
CA ASN A 339 13.26 15.13 31.55
C ASN A 339 14.47 14.19 31.70
N ALA A 340 14.58 13.13 30.89
CA ALA A 340 15.59 12.08 31.07
C ALA A 340 17.03 12.61 31.15
N LYS A 341 17.39 13.57 30.28
CA LYS A 341 18.73 14.21 30.30
C LYS A 341 18.98 15.00 31.58
N THR A 342 18.00 15.78 32.00
CA THR A 342 18.07 16.58 33.24
C THR A 342 18.17 15.67 34.46
N ILE A 343 17.36 14.62 34.52
CA ILE A 343 17.39 13.62 35.60
C ILE A 343 18.77 12.95 35.65
N ALA A 344 19.30 12.50 34.51
CA ALA A 344 20.64 11.91 34.44
C ALA A 344 21.73 12.86 34.93
N THR A 345 21.62 14.15 34.59
CA THR A 345 22.55 15.21 35.03
C THR A 345 22.49 15.41 36.54
N VAL A 346 21.29 15.55 37.11
CA VAL A 346 21.07 15.71 38.55
C VAL A 346 21.57 14.49 39.33
N LEU A 347 21.25 13.27 38.87
CA LEU A 347 21.74 12.04 39.49
C LEU A 347 23.26 11.92 39.45
N SER A 348 23.89 12.36 38.35
CA SER A 348 25.36 12.38 38.23
C SER A 348 25.97 13.36 39.23
N ALA A 349 25.41 14.55 39.39
CA ALA A 349 25.88 15.54 40.37
C ALA A 349 25.75 15.02 41.81
N ILE A 350 24.63 14.38 42.16
CA ILE A 350 24.43 13.75 43.48
C ILE A 350 25.48 12.66 43.71
N GLY A 351 25.75 11.81 42.71
CA GLY A 351 26.77 10.76 42.81
C GLY A 351 28.18 11.31 43.11
N VAL A 352 28.55 12.42 42.46
CA VAL A 352 29.81 13.13 42.74
C VAL A 352 29.85 13.64 44.18
N LEU A 353 28.78 14.29 44.65
CA LEU A 353 28.70 14.79 46.03
C LEU A 353 28.82 13.65 47.06
N VAL A 354 28.12 12.53 46.85
CA VAL A 354 28.22 11.35 47.73
C VAL A 354 29.66 10.81 47.76
N GLY A 355 30.34 10.77 46.61
CA GLY A 355 31.75 10.37 46.53
C GLY A 355 32.67 11.28 47.33
N ILE A 356 32.49 12.60 47.23
CA ILE A 356 33.25 13.60 47.99
C ILE A 356 33.01 13.42 49.50
N PHE A 357 31.76 13.31 49.94
CA PHE A 357 31.43 13.11 51.36
C PHE A 357 32.04 11.83 51.91
N ARG A 358 32.02 10.73 51.13
CA ARG A 358 32.64 9.46 51.54
C ARG A 358 34.17 9.59 51.70
N ALA A 359 34.84 10.29 50.79
CA ALA A 359 36.28 10.53 50.88
C ALA A 359 36.64 11.41 52.10
N LEU A 360 35.88 12.49 52.34
CA LEU A 360 36.07 13.34 53.52
C LEU A 360 35.82 12.60 54.83
N TYR A 361 34.83 11.72 54.87
CA TYR A 361 34.56 10.89 56.04
C TYR A 361 35.69 9.87 56.28
N SER A 362 36.20 9.23 55.23
CA SER A 362 37.33 8.30 55.33
C SER A 362 38.64 8.97 55.77
N LEU A 363 38.83 10.26 55.47
CA LEU A 363 39.98 11.05 55.93
C LEU A 363 39.87 11.48 57.39
N LYS A 364 38.70 11.34 58.03
CA LYS A 364 38.45 11.71 59.43
C LYS A 364 38.57 10.52 60.39
N GLU A 365 38.60 9.29 59.88
CA GLU A 365 38.80 8.05 60.66
C GLU A 365 40.28 7.61 60.74
N HIS A 366 41.20 8.43 60.21
CA HIS A 366 42.64 8.39 60.45
C HIS A 366 43.07 9.69 61.12
#